data_AF-D8QCQ9-F1
#
_entry.id   AF-D8QCQ9-F1
#
_cell.length_a   1.000
_cell.length_b   1.000
_cell.length_c   1.000
_cell.angle_alpha   90.00
_cell.angle_beta   90.00
_cell.angle_gamma   90.00
#
_symmetry.space_group_name_H-M   'P 1'
#
loop_
_entity.id
_entity.type
_entity.pdbx_description
1 polymer ?
#
loop_
_entity_poly.entity_id
_entity_poly.type
_entity_poly.pdbx_seq_one_letter_code
_entity_poly.pdbx_strand_id
1 'polypeptide(L)'
;NFSPAWFAVNMGTGAISILFHAWPYGTGGSALNFFTLIFFGLNIVLFLTFCMISAIRYFRYPGLWTIMVHHPVQSLFLGTFPMGAATILNIAVNTVNETYGVGGKGLLYFLWACWWADVFTSIACCFLMIHVMTIQHTHSLDKMTAVWLLPVVTVIVASASGGVIAPSLYKYSASHALITITLSAVLVTIGITLALMMLTIYLLRLIVHGLPPTATIISVFLPLGPTGQAGFSIILIGQCFRQFLPVYSGDSMLLRGMPTGESIEVVCTSICFVLWSMCTMWVIFAFLSIQNVIRKTPIPFKVPFWGLIFPNGVYANTTITLGVALDSGFFKIWGCIYAAMTLCMWLYVAWRSIGLVHTREIFEAPCLE
;
A
#
# COMPACT_ATOMS: atom_id res chain seq x y z
N ASN A 1 16.11 -0.19 -19.94
CA ASN A 1 14.84 -0.94 -19.78
C ASN A 1 14.45 -1.03 -18.30
N PHE A 2 14.02 0.08 -17.67
CA PHE A 2 13.67 0.13 -16.24
C PHE A 2 12.28 0.75 -16.04
N SER A 3 11.23 -0.06 -16.01
CA SER A 3 9.84 0.42 -15.91
C SER A 3 9.46 0.83 -14.48
N PRO A 4 8.38 1.60 -14.30
CA PRO A 4 7.86 1.93 -12.96
C PRO A 4 7.53 0.69 -12.11
N ALA A 5 7.28 -0.47 -12.73
CA ALA A 5 6.97 -1.72 -12.02
C ALA A 5 8.06 -2.17 -11.04
N TRP A 6 9.31 -1.71 -11.20
CA TRP A 6 10.38 -1.98 -10.26
C TRP A 6 10.17 -1.33 -8.88
N PHE A 7 9.39 -0.24 -8.79
CA PHE A 7 9.02 0.31 -7.48
C PHE A 7 8.10 -0.63 -6.69
N ALA A 8 7.50 -1.66 -7.30
CA ALA A 8 6.84 -2.74 -6.57
C ALA A 8 7.79 -3.52 -5.66
N VAL A 9 9.09 -3.60 -6.00
CA VAL A 9 10.10 -4.24 -5.15
C VAL A 9 10.29 -3.44 -3.86
N ASN A 10 10.42 -2.12 -3.96
CA ASN A 10 10.50 -1.21 -2.82
C ASN A 10 9.21 -1.25 -1.99
N MET A 11 8.05 -1.09 -2.64
CA MET A 11 6.74 -1.19 -1.99
C MET A 11 6.57 -2.50 -1.21
N GLY A 12 6.91 -3.65 -1.81
CA GLY A 12 6.84 -4.96 -1.14
C GLY A 12 7.83 -5.12 0.01
N THR A 13 9.06 -4.63 -0.15
CA THR A 13 10.11 -4.69 0.89
C THR A 13 9.73 -3.84 2.10
N GLY A 14 9.16 -2.66 1.87
CA GLY A 14 8.61 -1.81 2.92
C GLY A 14 7.44 -2.46 3.66
N ALA A 15 6.56 -3.19 2.96
CA ALA A 15 5.49 -3.94 3.62
C ALA A 15 6.03 -4.99 4.60
N ILE A 16 7.11 -5.70 4.27
CA ILE A 16 7.75 -6.63 5.19
C ILE A 16 8.30 -5.91 6.44
N SER A 17 8.92 -4.74 6.25
CA SER A 17 9.37 -3.92 7.38
C SER A 17 8.21 -3.53 8.31
N ILE A 18 7.06 -3.16 7.73
CA ILE A 18 5.84 -2.81 8.49
C ILE A 18 5.32 -4.03 9.26
N LEU A 19 5.35 -5.22 8.68
CA LEU A 19 4.89 -6.44 9.36
C LEU A 19 5.75 -6.82 10.56
N PHE A 20 7.07 -6.65 10.48
CA PHE A 20 7.95 -6.86 11.64
C PHE A 20 7.68 -5.86 12.76
N HIS A 21 7.41 -4.59 12.40
CA HIS A 21 7.06 -3.56 13.36
C HIS A 21 5.69 -3.80 14.02
N ALA A 22 4.69 -4.17 13.23
CA ALA A 22 3.32 -4.40 13.69
C ALA A 22 3.14 -5.70 14.46
N TRP A 23 4.16 -6.58 14.48
CA TRP A 23 4.05 -7.93 15.01
C TRP A 23 3.57 -7.95 16.47
N PRO A 24 2.41 -8.57 16.79
CA PRO A 24 1.74 -8.41 18.08
C PRO A 24 2.38 -9.18 19.23
N TYR A 25 3.25 -10.16 18.96
CA TYR A 25 3.89 -10.99 19.99
C TYR A 25 5.36 -10.60 20.19
N GLY A 26 5.69 -10.02 21.34
CA GLY A 26 7.05 -9.50 21.57
C GLY A 26 7.27 -8.10 21.00
N THR A 27 6.19 -7.31 20.87
CA THR A 27 6.23 -5.87 20.60
C THR A 27 7.25 -5.18 21.51
N GLY A 28 8.21 -4.45 20.92
CA GLY A 28 9.32 -3.82 21.63
C GLY A 28 10.54 -4.72 21.88
N GLY A 29 10.50 -5.99 21.47
CA GLY A 29 11.63 -6.90 21.53
C GLY A 29 12.74 -6.49 20.56
N SER A 30 13.99 -6.55 21.02
CA SER A 30 15.18 -6.12 20.24
C SER A 30 15.31 -6.83 18.89
N ALA A 31 14.85 -8.08 18.77
CA ALA A 31 14.96 -8.85 17.53
C ALA A 31 14.02 -8.36 16.41
N LEU A 32 12.74 -8.08 16.73
CA LEU A 32 11.76 -7.61 15.74
C LEU A 32 12.09 -6.20 15.25
N ASN A 33 12.55 -5.33 16.16
CA ASN A 33 13.05 -4.00 15.80
C ASN A 33 14.29 -4.09 14.90
N PHE A 34 15.19 -5.03 15.17
CA PHE A 34 16.36 -5.28 14.32
C PHE A 34 15.96 -5.69 12.89
N PHE A 35 15.04 -6.65 12.73
CA PHE A 35 14.55 -7.04 11.39
C PHE A 35 13.78 -5.91 10.70
N THR A 36 12.99 -5.13 11.44
CA THR A 36 12.35 -3.91 10.94
C THR A 36 13.41 -2.97 10.33
N LEU A 37 14.49 -2.68 11.05
CA LEU A 37 15.55 -1.79 10.58
C LEU A 37 16.34 -2.37 9.40
N ILE A 38 16.55 -3.69 9.33
CA ILE A 38 17.19 -4.34 8.16
C ILE A 38 16.36 -4.11 6.90
N PHE A 39 15.08 -4.46 6.94
CA PHE A 39 14.20 -4.31 5.79
C PHE A 39 13.99 -2.84 5.44
N PHE A 40 13.91 -1.96 6.43
CA PHE A 40 13.87 -0.51 6.23
C PHE A 40 15.12 0.03 5.51
N GLY A 41 16.32 -0.33 5.97
CA GLY A 41 17.57 0.09 5.36
C GLY A 41 17.69 -0.42 3.92
N LEU A 42 17.37 -1.69 3.69
CA LEU A 42 17.28 -2.25 2.34
C LEU A 42 16.27 -1.48 1.48
N ASN A 43 15.12 -1.11 2.05
CA ASN A 43 14.07 -0.41 1.35
C ASN A 43 14.50 0.99 0.89
N ILE A 44 15.21 1.73 1.74
CA ILE A 44 15.80 3.04 1.39
C ILE A 44 16.80 2.89 0.25
N VAL A 45 17.73 1.92 0.36
CA VAL A 45 18.75 1.70 -0.67
C VAL A 45 18.09 1.38 -2.02
N LEU A 46 17.09 0.50 -2.03
CA LEU A 46 16.33 0.17 -3.25
C LEU A 46 15.61 1.40 -3.80
N PHE A 47 14.91 2.17 -2.96
CA PHE A 47 14.20 3.37 -3.40
C PHE A 47 15.13 4.40 -4.03
N LEU A 48 16.22 4.75 -3.35
CA LEU A 48 17.18 5.73 -3.85
C LEU A 48 17.85 5.26 -5.15
N THR A 49 18.17 3.97 -5.24
CA THR A 49 18.73 3.37 -6.46
C THR A 49 17.74 3.46 -7.62
N PHE A 50 16.49 3.09 -7.42
CA PHE A 50 15.45 3.14 -8.46
C PHE A 50 15.09 4.57 -8.86
N CYS A 51 15.07 5.51 -7.91
CA CYS A 51 14.94 6.94 -8.18
C CYS A 51 16.08 7.44 -9.05
N MET A 52 17.33 7.11 -8.71
CA MET A 52 18.51 7.50 -9.48
C MET A 52 18.47 6.93 -10.91
N ILE A 53 18.16 5.64 -11.07
CA ILE A 53 18.04 5.00 -12.39
C ILE A 53 16.91 5.65 -13.20
N SER A 54 15.75 5.92 -12.58
CA SER A 54 14.62 6.58 -13.24
C SER A 54 14.94 8.02 -13.65
N ALA A 55 15.62 8.77 -12.78
CA ALA A 55 16.08 10.12 -13.08
C ALA A 55 17.04 10.10 -14.28
N ILE A 56 18.07 9.26 -14.26
CA ILE A 56 19.00 9.10 -15.39
C ILE A 56 18.25 8.73 -16.67
N ARG A 57 17.29 7.79 -16.59
CA ARG A 57 16.46 7.37 -17.74
C ARG A 57 15.73 8.54 -18.38
N TYR A 58 15.02 9.34 -17.59
CA TYR A 58 14.19 10.42 -18.14
C TYR A 58 14.98 11.71 -18.45
N PHE A 59 16.11 11.96 -17.79
CA PHE A 59 17.01 13.04 -18.18
C PHE A 59 17.74 12.74 -19.49
N ARG A 60 18.20 11.50 -19.69
CA ARG A 60 18.92 11.12 -20.90
C ARG A 60 18.00 10.90 -22.11
N TYR A 61 16.77 10.44 -21.85
CA TYR A 61 15.78 10.11 -22.87
C TYR A 61 14.39 10.64 -22.49
N PRO A 62 14.15 11.96 -22.56
CA PRO A 62 12.91 12.59 -22.09
C PRO A 62 11.65 12.07 -22.82
N GLY A 63 11.77 11.71 -24.10
CA GLY A 63 10.66 11.13 -24.87
C GLY A 63 10.09 9.82 -24.27
N LEU A 64 10.90 9.09 -23.48
CA LEU A 64 10.44 7.85 -22.84
C LEU A 64 9.38 8.11 -21.76
N TRP A 65 9.34 9.31 -21.16
CA TRP A 65 8.32 9.66 -20.19
C TRP A 65 6.94 9.64 -20.85
N THR A 66 6.80 10.34 -21.97
CA THR A 66 5.55 10.39 -22.73
C THR A 66 5.11 9.00 -23.17
N ILE A 67 6.03 8.20 -23.73
CA ILE A 67 5.73 6.82 -24.15
C ILE A 67 5.25 5.97 -22.96
N MET A 68 5.93 6.07 -21.81
CA MET A 68 5.58 5.31 -20.62
C MET A 68 4.22 5.71 -20.04
N VAL A 69 3.92 7.01 -19.97
CA VAL A 69 2.64 7.53 -19.45
C VAL A 69 1.45 7.11 -20.31
N HIS A 70 1.63 6.98 -21.63
CA HIS A 70 0.56 6.56 -22.56
C HIS A 70 0.45 5.04 -22.72
N HIS A 71 1.35 4.28 -22.10
CA HIS A 71 1.31 2.82 -22.22
C HIS A 71 0.22 2.24 -21.28
N PRO A 72 -0.73 1.43 -21.77
CA PRO A 72 -1.95 1.03 -21.04
C PRO A 72 -1.72 0.19 -19.78
N VAL A 73 -0.59 -0.51 -19.69
CA VAL A 73 -0.21 -1.32 -18.51
C VAL A 73 0.88 -0.65 -17.66
N GLN A 74 1.99 -0.22 -18.26
CA GLN A 74 3.14 0.32 -17.51
C GLN A 74 2.85 1.63 -16.77
N SER A 75 2.04 2.52 -17.35
CA SER A 75 1.65 3.78 -16.71
C SER A 75 0.99 3.56 -15.34
N LEU A 76 0.17 2.50 -15.22
CA LEU A 76 -0.54 2.15 -13.99
C LEU A 76 0.42 1.81 -12.84
N PHE A 77 1.62 1.31 -13.15
CA PHE A 77 2.65 1.03 -12.15
C PHE A 77 3.32 2.29 -11.61
N LEU A 78 3.07 3.49 -12.16
CA LEU A 78 3.50 4.75 -11.53
C LEU A 78 2.98 4.87 -10.10
N GLY A 79 1.81 4.28 -9.80
CA GLY A 79 1.29 4.26 -8.43
C GLY A 79 2.19 3.53 -7.43
N THR A 80 3.06 2.62 -7.88
CA THR A 80 3.98 1.91 -6.97
C THR A 80 5.08 2.82 -6.40
N PHE A 81 5.35 3.96 -7.03
CA PHE A 81 6.31 4.96 -6.54
C PHE A 81 5.87 5.60 -5.21
N PRO A 82 4.74 6.33 -5.13
CA PRO A 82 4.33 6.93 -3.87
C PRO A 82 3.99 5.87 -2.81
N MET A 83 3.36 4.75 -3.20
CA MET A 83 3.10 3.66 -2.25
C MET A 83 4.39 3.13 -1.61
N GLY A 84 5.45 3.00 -2.38
CA GLY A 84 6.77 2.62 -1.89
C GLY A 84 7.40 3.66 -0.96
N ALA A 85 7.33 4.94 -1.33
CA ALA A 85 7.80 6.05 -0.48
C ALA A 85 7.07 6.09 0.87
N ALA A 86 5.75 5.92 0.86
CA ALA A 86 4.90 5.89 2.05
C ALA A 86 5.32 4.79 3.05
N THR A 87 5.74 3.62 2.57
CA THR A 87 6.26 2.56 3.46
C THR A 87 7.52 2.96 4.22
N ILE A 88 8.41 3.73 3.58
CA ILE A 88 9.61 4.29 4.22
C ILE A 88 9.21 5.32 5.27
N LEU A 89 8.29 6.23 4.92
CA LEU A 89 7.79 7.24 5.85
C LEU A 89 7.21 6.63 7.12
N ASN A 90 6.41 5.56 6.99
CA ASN A 90 5.77 4.90 8.13
C ASN A 90 6.79 4.35 9.14
N ILE A 91 7.85 3.69 8.66
CA ILE A 91 8.88 3.13 9.54
C ILE A 91 9.81 4.23 10.09
N ALA A 92 10.09 5.25 9.28
CA ALA A 92 10.86 6.40 9.72
C ALA A 92 10.16 7.13 10.89
N VAL A 93 8.83 7.23 10.87
CA VAL A 93 8.08 7.76 12.01
C VAL A 93 8.04 6.76 13.16
N ASN A 94 7.45 5.58 12.97
CA ASN A 94 7.14 4.69 14.10
C ASN A 94 8.38 4.07 14.77
N THR A 95 9.39 3.72 13.98
CA THR A 95 10.59 3.05 14.52
C THR A 95 11.71 4.05 14.74
N VAL A 96 12.14 4.76 13.71
CA VAL A 96 13.33 5.62 13.80
C VAL A 96 13.10 6.82 14.72
N ASN A 97 12.01 7.57 14.52
CA ASN A 97 11.71 8.75 15.32
C ASN A 97 11.09 8.40 16.68
N GLU A 98 10.07 7.55 16.69
CA GLU A 98 9.28 7.26 17.89
C GLU A 98 9.93 6.22 18.82
N THR A 99 10.36 5.08 18.29
CA THR A 99 10.94 4.01 19.13
C THR A 99 12.39 4.30 19.53
N TYR A 100 13.21 4.82 18.61
CA TYR A 100 14.63 5.10 18.86
C TYR A 100 14.93 6.57 19.18
N GLY A 101 13.94 7.46 19.14
CA GLY A 101 14.13 8.88 19.49
C GLY A 101 15.01 9.69 18.52
N VAL A 102 15.30 9.16 17.33
CA VAL A 102 16.26 9.77 16.40
C VAL A 102 15.64 11.01 15.74
N GLY A 103 16.38 12.13 15.75
CA GLY A 103 16.03 13.37 15.04
C GLY A 103 14.89 14.20 15.64
N GLY A 104 14.19 13.69 16.66
CA GLY A 104 13.18 14.41 17.44
C GLY A 104 12.13 15.14 16.60
N LYS A 105 11.71 16.33 17.05
CA LYS A 105 10.72 17.16 16.35
C LYS A 105 11.15 17.55 14.93
N GLY A 106 12.43 17.83 14.71
CA GLY A 106 12.95 18.27 13.41
C GLY A 106 12.76 17.22 12.32
N LEU A 107 13.15 15.98 12.61
CA LEU A 107 12.94 14.86 11.69
C LEU A 107 11.45 14.59 11.45
N LEU A 108 10.63 14.65 12.50
CA LEU A 108 9.18 14.42 12.35
C LEU A 108 8.53 15.43 11.39
N TYR A 109 8.88 16.72 11.51
CA TYR A 109 8.35 17.75 10.61
C TYR A 109 8.87 17.60 9.18
N PHE A 110 10.11 17.15 9.01
CA PHE A 110 10.64 16.77 7.70
C PHE A 110 9.86 15.59 7.10
N LEU A 111 9.61 14.54 7.87
CA LEU A 111 8.81 13.38 7.43
C LEU A 111 7.37 13.78 7.09
N TRP A 112 6.79 14.71 7.84
CA TRP A 112 5.47 15.28 7.53
C TRP A 112 5.47 16.09 6.23
N ALA A 113 6.53 16.86 5.94
CA ALA A 113 6.69 17.53 4.65
C ALA A 113 6.84 16.52 3.50
N CYS A 114 7.59 15.44 3.71
CA CYS A 114 7.68 14.34 2.75
C CYS A 114 6.33 13.63 2.55
N TRP A 115 5.52 13.50 3.60
CA TRP A 115 4.15 12.96 3.49
C TRP A 115 3.25 13.86 2.65
N TRP A 116 3.33 15.18 2.77
CA TRP A 116 2.61 16.07 1.85
C TRP A 116 3.04 15.88 0.40
N ALA A 117 4.34 15.77 0.13
CA ALA A 117 4.85 15.48 -1.21
C ALA A 117 4.32 14.12 -1.74
N ASP A 118 4.26 13.11 -0.88
CA ASP A 118 3.67 11.80 -1.19
C ASP A 118 2.17 11.89 -1.49
N VAL A 119 1.42 12.69 -0.72
CA VAL A 119 -0.01 12.97 -0.96
C VAL A 119 -0.21 13.62 -2.33
N PHE A 120 0.55 14.67 -2.66
CA PHE A 120 0.46 15.32 -3.96
C PHE A 120 0.77 14.34 -5.11
N THR A 121 1.81 13.53 -4.94
CA THR A 121 2.19 12.51 -5.93
C THR A 121 1.11 11.44 -6.07
N SER A 122 0.52 10.99 -4.97
CA SER A 122 -0.57 10.01 -4.95
C SER A 122 -1.83 10.53 -5.63
N ILE A 123 -2.24 11.76 -5.33
CA ILE A 123 -3.38 12.42 -6.00
C ILE A 123 -3.09 12.53 -7.50
N ALA A 124 -1.90 12.99 -7.88
CA ALA A 124 -1.51 13.08 -9.29
C ALA A 124 -1.56 11.71 -9.98
N CYS A 125 -1.00 10.67 -9.38
CA CYS A 125 -1.06 9.31 -9.92
C CYS A 125 -2.51 8.83 -10.06
N CYS A 126 -3.36 9.00 -9.04
CA CYS A 126 -4.75 8.56 -9.08
C CYS A 126 -5.54 9.26 -10.19
N PHE A 127 -5.62 10.59 -10.16
CA PHE A 127 -6.48 11.35 -11.07
C PHE A 127 -5.92 11.43 -12.49
N LEU A 128 -4.61 11.65 -12.66
CA LEU A 128 -4.03 11.75 -14.00
C LEU A 128 -4.05 10.40 -14.70
N MET A 129 -3.82 9.28 -14.02
CA MET A 129 -3.89 7.97 -14.69
C MET A 129 -5.33 7.61 -15.06
N ILE A 130 -6.32 7.88 -14.21
CA ILE A 130 -7.73 7.70 -14.59
C ILE A 130 -8.07 8.56 -15.82
N HIS A 131 -7.60 9.81 -15.85
CA HIS A 131 -7.81 10.68 -17.00
C HIS A 131 -7.14 10.13 -18.26
N VAL A 132 -5.86 9.77 -18.21
CA VAL A 132 -5.12 9.17 -19.34
C VAL A 132 -5.78 7.89 -19.82
N MET A 133 -6.22 7.02 -18.91
CA MET A 133 -7.00 5.81 -19.26
C MET A 133 -8.28 6.14 -20.03
N THR A 134 -8.92 7.27 -19.73
CA THR A 134 -10.16 7.70 -20.39
C THR A 134 -9.92 8.25 -21.79
N ILE A 135 -8.84 9.01 -21.99
CA ILE A 135 -8.63 9.76 -23.24
C ILE A 135 -7.61 9.13 -24.21
N GLN A 136 -6.68 8.30 -23.72
CA GLN A 136 -5.57 7.77 -24.52
C GLN A 136 -5.62 6.25 -24.70
N HIS A 137 -6.17 5.52 -23.72
CA HIS A 137 -6.15 4.06 -23.78
C HIS A 137 -7.43 3.51 -24.39
N THR A 138 -7.29 2.65 -25.40
CA THR A 138 -8.39 1.81 -25.88
C THR A 138 -8.57 0.62 -24.96
N HIS A 139 -9.68 0.59 -24.24
CA HIS A 139 -9.98 -0.47 -23.27
C HIS A 139 -11.10 -1.40 -23.77
N SER A 140 -10.93 -2.69 -23.49
CA SER A 140 -11.97 -3.70 -23.66
C SER A 140 -12.07 -4.52 -22.37
N LEU A 141 -13.29 -4.94 -22.00
CA LEU A 141 -13.53 -5.59 -20.70
C LEU A 141 -12.73 -6.89 -20.55
N ASP A 142 -12.52 -7.66 -21.62
CA ASP A 142 -11.71 -8.88 -21.64
C ASP A 142 -10.23 -8.62 -21.29
N LYS A 143 -9.70 -7.44 -21.62
CA LYS A 143 -8.31 -7.04 -21.34
C LYS A 143 -8.11 -6.38 -19.97
N MET A 144 -9.20 -6.08 -19.26
CA MET A 144 -9.11 -5.52 -17.92
C MET A 144 -8.43 -6.51 -16.96
N THR A 145 -7.48 -6.01 -16.18
CA THR A 145 -6.84 -6.76 -15.09
C THR A 145 -6.91 -5.93 -13.81
N ALA A 146 -6.67 -6.55 -12.66
CA ALA A 146 -6.66 -5.84 -11.38
C ALA A 146 -5.53 -4.81 -11.25
N VAL A 147 -4.59 -4.73 -12.21
CA VAL A 147 -3.56 -3.68 -12.30
C VAL A 147 -4.16 -2.29 -12.38
N TRP A 148 -5.39 -2.17 -12.90
CA TRP A 148 -6.13 -0.90 -12.95
C TRP A 148 -6.38 -0.29 -11.56
N LEU A 149 -6.30 -1.08 -10.49
CA LEU A 149 -6.44 -0.59 -9.12
C LEU A 149 -5.22 0.21 -8.65
N LEU A 150 -4.03 -0.01 -9.23
CA LEU A 150 -2.77 0.56 -8.71
C LEU A 150 -2.79 2.09 -8.56
N PRO A 151 -3.28 2.89 -9.54
CA PRO A 151 -3.34 4.34 -9.37
C PRO A 151 -4.26 4.77 -8.23
N VAL A 152 -5.38 4.07 -8.04
CA VAL A 152 -6.37 4.39 -7.00
C VAL A 152 -5.87 4.05 -5.61
N VAL A 153 -5.10 2.97 -5.47
CA VAL A 153 -4.56 2.54 -4.17
C VAL A 153 -3.58 3.57 -3.59
N THR A 154 -2.94 4.40 -4.42
CA THR A 154 -1.98 5.42 -3.96
C THR A 154 -2.57 6.35 -2.89
N VAL A 155 -3.77 6.89 -3.12
CA VAL A 155 -4.42 7.80 -2.15
C VAL A 155 -4.86 7.08 -0.87
N ILE A 156 -5.19 5.79 -0.97
CA ILE A 156 -5.49 4.94 0.20
C ILE A 156 -4.22 4.73 1.04
N VAL A 157 -3.08 4.50 0.39
CA VAL A 157 -1.79 4.32 1.08
C VAL A 157 -1.32 5.61 1.73
N ALA A 158 -1.40 6.74 1.02
CA ALA A 158 -1.07 8.05 1.57
C ALA A 158 -1.94 8.39 2.79
N SER A 159 -3.23 8.04 2.73
CA SER A 159 -4.16 8.16 3.86
C SER A 159 -3.71 7.33 5.08
N ALA A 160 -3.38 6.05 4.89
CA ALA A 160 -2.89 5.21 5.97
C ALA A 160 -1.61 5.78 6.60
N SER A 161 -0.69 6.30 5.79
CA SER A 161 0.50 6.99 6.28
C SER A 161 0.18 8.23 7.10
N GLY A 162 -0.86 9.00 6.75
CA GLY A 162 -1.32 10.12 7.57
C GLY A 162 -1.84 9.65 8.93
N GLY A 163 -2.55 8.52 8.99
CA GLY A 163 -2.94 7.86 10.24
C GLY A 163 -1.77 7.39 11.10
N VAL A 164 -0.65 7.02 10.48
CA VAL A 164 0.59 6.65 11.18
C VAL A 164 1.31 7.90 11.74
N ILE A 165 1.36 8.99 10.99
CA ILE A 165 2.12 10.19 11.35
C ILE A 165 1.37 11.08 12.37
N ALA A 166 0.04 11.11 12.31
CA ALA A 166 -0.77 12.04 13.10
C ALA A 166 -0.59 11.92 14.63
N PRO A 167 -0.51 10.72 15.25
CA PRO A 167 -0.29 10.59 16.70
C PRO A 167 1.03 11.22 17.16
N SER A 168 2.10 11.06 16.38
CA SER A 168 3.40 11.68 16.63
C SER A 168 3.34 13.20 16.52
N LEU A 169 2.61 13.72 15.52
CA LEU A 169 2.41 15.16 15.37
C LEU A 169 1.61 15.76 16.53
N TYR A 170 0.63 15.02 17.06
CA TYR A 170 -0.25 15.49 18.12
C TYR A 170 0.52 15.89 19.38
N LYS A 171 1.65 15.22 19.66
CA LYS A 171 2.58 15.56 20.76
C LYS A 171 3.12 16.99 20.67
N TYR A 172 3.18 17.56 19.47
CA TYR A 172 3.77 18.88 19.21
C TYR A 172 2.78 19.91 18.67
N SER A 173 1.74 19.49 17.93
CA SER A 173 0.73 20.35 17.34
C SER A 173 -0.55 19.57 17.05
N ALA A 174 -1.59 19.80 17.85
CA ALA A 174 -2.92 19.24 17.63
C ALA A 174 -3.50 19.66 16.26
N SER A 175 -3.25 20.89 15.82
CA SER A 175 -3.71 21.38 14.52
C SER A 175 -3.08 20.60 13.36
N HIS A 176 -1.77 20.34 13.40
CA HIS A 176 -1.09 19.55 12.36
C HIS A 176 -1.56 18.09 12.35
N ALA A 177 -1.84 17.51 13.51
CA ALA A 177 -2.40 16.16 13.59
C ALA A 177 -3.83 16.11 13.02
N LEU A 178 -4.68 17.08 13.36
CA LEU A 178 -6.06 17.15 12.89
C LEU A 178 -6.15 17.37 11.38
N ILE A 179 -5.37 18.29 10.79
CA ILE A 179 -5.36 18.47 9.33
C ILE A 179 -4.88 17.20 8.61
N THR A 180 -3.89 16.52 9.18
CA THR A 180 -3.35 15.26 8.63
C THR A 180 -4.43 14.18 8.63
N ILE A 181 -5.13 13.98 9.75
CA ILE A 181 -6.14 12.91 9.86
C ILE A 181 -7.43 13.22 9.09
N THR A 182 -7.86 14.49 9.06
CA THR A 182 -9.01 14.92 8.25
C THR A 182 -8.74 14.74 6.77
N LEU A 183 -7.56 15.14 6.28
CA LEU A 183 -7.17 14.87 4.90
C LEU A 183 -7.07 13.37 4.61
N SER A 184 -6.53 12.59 5.56
CA SER A 184 -6.47 11.13 5.43
C SER A 184 -7.87 10.52 5.26
N ALA A 185 -8.86 10.97 6.03
CA ALA A 185 -10.25 10.55 5.87
C ALA A 185 -10.78 10.84 4.45
N VAL A 186 -10.53 12.03 3.91
CA VAL A 186 -10.91 12.39 2.53
C VAL A 186 -10.24 11.47 1.51
N LEU A 187 -8.93 11.24 1.65
CA LEU A 187 -8.14 10.43 0.71
C LEU A 187 -8.58 8.96 0.68
N VAL A 188 -8.83 8.33 1.85
CA VAL A 188 -9.31 6.95 1.88
C VAL A 188 -10.71 6.84 1.32
N THR A 189 -11.60 7.80 1.59
CA THR A 189 -12.96 7.80 1.02
C THR A 189 -12.91 7.88 -0.50
N ILE A 190 -12.14 8.79 -1.08
CA ILE A 190 -11.97 8.87 -2.55
C ILE A 190 -11.44 7.55 -3.10
N GLY A 191 -10.37 7.03 -2.49
CA GLY A 191 -9.71 5.81 -2.95
C GLY A 191 -10.61 4.57 -2.86
N ILE A 192 -11.28 4.33 -1.73
CA ILE A 192 -12.11 3.14 -1.56
C ILE A 192 -13.35 3.20 -2.45
N THR A 193 -13.97 4.37 -2.64
CA THR A 193 -15.12 4.52 -3.53
C THR A 193 -14.75 4.17 -4.98
N LEU A 194 -13.64 4.73 -5.49
CA LEU A 194 -13.14 4.39 -6.82
C LEU A 194 -12.77 2.91 -6.92
N ALA A 195 -12.08 2.36 -5.92
CA ALA A 195 -11.67 0.96 -5.92
C ALA A 195 -12.86 0.01 -5.93
N LEU A 196 -13.93 0.27 -5.16
CA LEU A 196 -15.13 -0.57 -5.14
C LEU A 196 -15.84 -0.58 -6.50
N MET A 197 -15.98 0.57 -7.17
CA MET A 197 -16.53 0.63 -8.53
C MET A 197 -15.71 -0.22 -9.51
N MET A 198 -14.38 -0.14 -9.44
CA MET A 198 -13.50 -0.94 -10.30
C MET A 198 -13.54 -2.43 -9.94
N LEU A 199 -13.63 -2.78 -8.67
CA LEU A 199 -13.72 -4.17 -8.21
C LEU A 199 -15.03 -4.84 -8.65
N THR A 200 -16.14 -4.10 -8.67
CA THR A 200 -17.41 -4.59 -9.20
C THR A 200 -17.27 -4.95 -10.69
N ILE A 201 -16.67 -4.06 -11.48
CA ILE A 201 -16.43 -4.31 -12.92
C ILE A 201 -15.44 -5.47 -13.10
N TYR A 202 -14.40 -5.55 -12.26
CA TYR A 202 -13.44 -6.65 -12.29
C TYR A 202 -14.10 -8.00 -11.99
N LEU A 203 -15.01 -8.07 -11.03
CA LEU A 203 -15.77 -9.28 -10.73
C LEU A 203 -16.62 -9.69 -11.94
N LEU A 204 -17.33 -8.75 -12.57
CA LEU A 204 -18.07 -9.00 -13.80
C LEU A 204 -17.15 -9.56 -14.90
N ARG A 205 -15.97 -8.96 -15.09
CA ARG A 205 -14.95 -9.43 -16.03
C ARG A 205 -14.54 -10.87 -15.74
N LEU A 206 -14.29 -11.22 -14.47
CA LEU A 206 -13.91 -12.58 -14.08
C LEU A 206 -15.01 -13.60 -14.40
N ILE A 207 -16.27 -13.22 -14.24
CA ILE A 207 -17.43 -14.08 -14.53
C ILE A 207 -17.61 -14.28 -16.04
N VAL A 208 -17.52 -13.20 -16.83
CA VAL A 208 -17.83 -13.23 -18.27
C VAL A 208 -16.65 -13.73 -19.10
N HIS A 209 -15.42 -13.35 -18.75
CA HIS A 209 -14.21 -13.64 -19.54
C HIS A 209 -13.24 -14.60 -18.85
N GLY A 210 -13.56 -15.08 -17.64
CA GLY A 210 -12.72 -16.01 -16.89
C GLY A 210 -11.52 -15.34 -16.22
N LEU A 211 -10.47 -16.12 -15.92
CA LEU A 211 -9.28 -15.65 -15.22
C LEU A 211 -8.35 -14.82 -16.14
N PRO A 212 -7.47 -13.97 -15.58
CA PRO A 212 -6.43 -13.31 -16.36
C PRO A 212 -5.49 -14.33 -17.03
N PRO A 213 -4.81 -13.94 -18.13
CA PRO A 213 -3.80 -14.79 -18.76
C PRO A 213 -2.70 -15.24 -17.78
N THR A 214 -2.15 -16.43 -17.96
CA THR A 214 -1.14 -17.04 -17.05
C THR A 214 0.01 -16.10 -16.71
N ALA A 215 0.50 -15.29 -17.66
CA ALA A 215 1.59 -14.32 -17.42
C ALA A 215 1.24 -13.21 -16.41
N THR A 216 -0.04 -12.96 -16.17
CA THR A 216 -0.56 -11.90 -15.29
C THR A 216 -1.45 -12.43 -14.18
N ILE A 217 -1.55 -13.76 -14.03
CA ILE A 217 -2.48 -14.39 -13.08
C ILE A 217 -2.27 -13.93 -11.65
N ILE A 218 -1.02 -13.65 -11.27
CA ILE A 218 -0.65 -13.12 -9.96
C ILE A 218 -1.35 -11.80 -9.59
N SER A 219 -1.86 -11.05 -10.58
CA SER A 219 -2.64 -9.83 -10.35
C SER A 219 -3.96 -10.08 -9.62
N VAL A 220 -4.44 -11.33 -9.52
CA VAL A 220 -5.65 -11.69 -8.76
C VAL A 220 -5.54 -11.37 -7.26
N PHE A 221 -4.34 -11.11 -6.74
CA PHE A 221 -4.14 -10.62 -5.36
C PHE A 221 -4.21 -9.10 -5.23
N LEU A 222 -4.17 -8.32 -6.32
CA LEU A 222 -4.24 -6.86 -6.24
C LEU A 222 -5.52 -6.29 -5.60
N PRO A 223 -6.70 -6.95 -5.65
CA PRO A 223 -7.89 -6.55 -4.88
C PRO A 223 -7.68 -6.43 -3.36
N LEU A 224 -6.71 -7.16 -2.80
CA LEU A 224 -6.36 -7.05 -1.38
C LEU A 224 -5.76 -5.68 -1.05
N GLY A 225 -5.12 -5.03 -2.02
CA GLY A 225 -4.49 -3.71 -1.88
C GLY A 225 -5.48 -2.67 -1.37
N PRO A 226 -6.53 -2.30 -2.14
CA PRO A 226 -7.49 -1.28 -1.69
C PRO A 226 -8.33 -1.74 -0.50
N THR A 227 -8.76 -3.01 -0.45
CA THR A 227 -9.66 -3.48 0.63
C THR A 227 -8.95 -3.62 1.97
N GLY A 228 -7.75 -4.22 1.98
CA GLY A 228 -6.91 -4.30 3.18
C GLY A 228 -6.41 -2.92 3.60
N GLN A 229 -5.73 -2.19 2.72
CA GLN A 229 -5.13 -0.90 3.08
C GLN A 229 -6.18 0.14 3.51
N ALA A 230 -7.38 0.16 2.91
CA ALA A 230 -8.44 1.05 3.37
C ALA A 230 -8.94 0.68 4.77
N GLY A 231 -9.06 -0.62 5.07
CA GLY A 231 -9.37 -1.08 6.43
C GLY A 231 -8.33 -0.59 7.44
N PHE A 232 -7.04 -0.78 7.13
CA PHE A 232 -5.93 -0.28 7.96
C PHE A 232 -5.96 1.25 8.13
N SER A 233 -6.19 2.02 7.07
CA SER A 233 -6.30 3.47 7.17
C SER A 233 -7.47 3.89 8.07
N ILE A 234 -8.66 3.32 7.83
CA ILE A 234 -9.89 3.71 8.52
C ILE A 234 -9.80 3.41 10.01
N ILE A 235 -9.23 2.27 10.42
CA ILE A 235 -9.07 1.96 11.85
C ILE A 235 -8.08 2.93 12.53
N LEU A 236 -6.99 3.32 11.86
CA LEU A 236 -6.07 4.34 12.37
C LEU A 236 -6.75 5.71 12.51
N ILE A 237 -7.59 6.08 11.54
CA ILE A 237 -8.40 7.30 11.59
C ILE A 237 -9.33 7.29 12.82
N GLY A 238 -10.00 6.16 13.09
CA GLY A 238 -10.84 6.00 14.27
C GLY A 238 -10.07 6.18 15.58
N GLN A 239 -8.92 5.51 15.70
CA GLN A 239 -8.04 5.59 16.87
C GLN A 239 -7.52 7.02 17.09
N CYS A 240 -7.12 7.71 16.01
CA CYS A 240 -6.68 9.09 16.05
C CYS A 240 -7.81 10.03 16.51
N PHE A 241 -9.03 9.89 15.96
CA PHE A 241 -10.15 10.73 16.39
C PHE A 241 -10.55 10.50 17.84
N ARG A 242 -10.48 9.26 18.34
CA ARG A 242 -10.64 9.00 19.77
C ARG A 242 -9.58 9.70 20.62
N GLN A 243 -8.33 9.75 20.16
CA GLN A 243 -7.25 10.40 20.89
C GLN A 243 -7.33 11.93 20.83
N PHE A 244 -7.73 12.50 19.69
CA PHE A 244 -7.65 13.94 19.43
C PHE A 244 -8.93 14.70 19.81
N LEU A 245 -10.06 13.99 19.97
CA LEU A 245 -11.33 14.56 20.39
C LEU A 245 -11.60 14.28 21.88
N PRO A 246 -12.28 15.19 22.59
CA PRO A 246 -12.84 16.46 22.10
C PRO A 246 -11.79 17.54 21.85
N VAL A 247 -12.02 18.40 20.85
CA VAL A 247 -11.24 19.65 20.69
C VAL A 247 -11.75 20.70 21.67
N TYR A 248 -10.87 21.39 22.38
CA TYR A 248 -11.25 22.39 23.38
C TYR A 248 -11.41 23.80 22.83
N SER A 249 -11.03 24.02 21.56
CA SER A 249 -11.13 25.30 20.86
C SER A 249 -12.32 25.34 19.90
N GLY A 250 -13.02 26.49 19.85
CA GLY A 250 -14.15 26.74 18.94
C GLY A 250 -15.53 26.36 19.52
N ASP A 251 -16.59 26.58 18.73
CA ASP A 251 -17.99 26.46 19.17
C ASP A 251 -18.69 25.20 18.64
N SER A 252 -17.96 24.26 18.04
CA SER A 252 -18.55 23.03 17.49
C SER A 252 -19.05 22.11 18.60
N MET A 253 -20.37 22.02 18.77
CA MET A 253 -21.02 21.10 19.70
C MET A 253 -20.65 19.64 19.41
N LEU A 254 -20.52 19.28 18.13
CA LEU A 254 -20.17 17.91 17.72
C LEU A 254 -18.73 17.56 18.13
N LEU A 255 -17.75 18.38 17.75
CA LEU A 255 -16.33 18.09 17.99
C LEU A 255 -15.92 18.25 19.46
N ARG A 256 -16.75 18.93 20.27
CA ARG A 256 -16.58 19.07 21.72
C ARG A 256 -17.31 17.99 22.52
N GLY A 257 -18.18 17.21 21.88
CA GLY A 257 -18.89 16.13 22.53
C GLY A 257 -17.92 15.07 23.05
N MET A 258 -17.96 14.78 24.36
CA MET A 258 -17.16 13.73 24.98
C MET A 258 -17.26 12.36 24.26
N PRO A 259 -18.45 11.87 23.83
CA PRO A 259 -18.54 10.56 23.19
C PRO A 259 -18.17 10.57 21.69
N THR A 260 -17.89 11.73 21.09
CA THR A 260 -17.71 11.84 19.64
C THR A 260 -16.51 11.03 19.14
N GLY A 261 -15.35 11.14 19.81
CA GLY A 261 -14.16 10.39 19.43
C GLY A 261 -14.35 8.87 19.53
N GLU A 262 -14.94 8.39 20.62
CA GLU A 262 -15.25 6.97 20.84
C GLU A 262 -16.26 6.44 19.81
N SER A 263 -17.29 7.23 19.49
CA SER A 263 -18.29 6.88 18.48
C SER A 263 -17.66 6.71 17.09
N ILE A 264 -16.73 7.61 16.72
CA ILE A 264 -16.00 7.53 15.46
C ILE A 264 -15.13 6.27 15.44
N GLU A 265 -14.41 5.96 16.53
CA GLU A 265 -13.59 4.74 16.61
C GLU A 265 -14.42 3.46 16.41
N VAL A 266 -15.60 3.37 17.02
CA VAL A 266 -16.51 2.21 16.86
C VAL A 266 -16.96 2.06 15.40
N VAL A 267 -17.36 3.16 14.75
CA VAL A 267 -17.77 3.16 13.35
C VAL A 267 -16.61 2.75 12.44
N CYS A 268 -15.44 3.36 12.63
CA CYS A 268 -14.23 3.05 11.87
C CYS A 268 -13.80 1.58 12.03
N THR A 269 -13.84 1.04 13.25
CA THR A 269 -13.51 -0.36 13.53
C THR A 269 -14.50 -1.31 12.84
N SER A 270 -15.79 -0.95 12.83
CA SER A 270 -16.84 -1.71 12.14
C SER A 270 -16.62 -1.73 10.62
N ILE A 271 -16.28 -0.58 10.03
CA ILE A 271 -15.95 -0.47 8.60
C ILE A 271 -14.68 -1.26 8.27
N CYS A 272 -13.65 -1.19 9.12
CA CYS A 272 -12.44 -2.00 8.97
C CYS A 272 -12.75 -3.49 8.96
N PHE A 273 -13.62 -3.97 9.84
CA PHE A 273 -14.04 -5.38 9.87
C PHE A 273 -14.76 -5.80 8.56
N VAL A 274 -15.65 -4.95 8.04
CA VAL A 274 -16.33 -5.20 6.75
C VAL A 274 -15.32 -5.27 5.60
N LEU A 275 -14.37 -4.34 5.55
CA LEU A 275 -13.32 -4.31 4.54
C LEU A 275 -12.36 -5.50 4.66
N TRP A 276 -12.03 -5.92 5.88
CA TRP A 276 -11.25 -7.14 6.14
C TRP A 276 -12.00 -8.39 5.65
N SER A 277 -13.32 -8.46 5.86
CA SER A 277 -14.15 -9.57 5.38
C SER A 277 -14.17 -9.63 3.84
N MET A 278 -14.32 -8.47 3.18
CA MET A 278 -14.20 -8.37 1.72
C MET A 278 -12.80 -8.75 1.22
N CYS A 279 -11.75 -8.31 1.92
CA CYS A 279 -10.37 -8.67 1.58
C CYS A 279 -10.16 -10.19 1.67
N THR A 280 -10.70 -10.83 2.71
CA THR A 280 -10.67 -12.29 2.90
C THR A 280 -11.39 -13.04 1.77
N MET A 281 -12.53 -12.53 1.29
CA MET A 281 -13.20 -13.09 0.11
C MET A 281 -12.27 -13.07 -1.12
N TRP A 282 -11.59 -11.95 -1.37
CA TRP A 282 -10.64 -11.85 -2.48
C TRP A 282 -9.42 -12.76 -2.33
N VAL A 283 -8.93 -12.97 -1.10
CA VAL A 283 -7.88 -13.96 -0.80
C VAL A 283 -8.33 -15.36 -1.24
N ILE A 284 -9.55 -15.76 -0.90
CA ILE A 284 -10.11 -17.07 -1.27
C ILE A 284 -10.18 -17.19 -2.80
N PHE A 285 -10.71 -16.18 -3.49
CA PHE A 285 -10.76 -16.18 -4.96
C PHE A 285 -9.36 -16.22 -5.59
N ALA A 286 -8.39 -15.52 -5.03
CA ALA A 286 -7.01 -15.54 -5.51
C ALA A 286 -6.41 -16.94 -5.39
N PHE A 287 -6.57 -17.63 -4.24
CA PHE A 287 -6.08 -18.99 -4.07
C PHE A 287 -6.73 -19.99 -5.03
N LEU A 288 -8.06 -19.94 -5.19
CA LEU A 288 -8.78 -20.79 -6.14
C LEU A 288 -8.31 -20.56 -7.58
N SER A 289 -8.09 -19.29 -7.95
CA SER A 289 -7.61 -18.90 -9.28
C SER A 289 -6.21 -19.45 -9.55
N ILE A 290 -5.29 -19.27 -8.60
CA ILE A 290 -3.91 -19.75 -8.71
C ILE A 290 -3.85 -21.28 -8.77
N GLN A 291 -4.63 -21.97 -7.93
CA GLN A 291 -4.71 -23.43 -7.94
C GLN A 291 -5.17 -23.97 -9.30
N ASN A 292 -6.18 -23.36 -9.93
CA ASN A 292 -6.67 -23.76 -11.25
C ASN A 292 -5.62 -23.56 -12.35
N VAL A 293 -4.82 -22.49 -12.30
CA VAL A 293 -3.80 -22.19 -13.32
C VAL A 293 -2.55 -23.06 -13.16
N ILE A 294 -2.02 -23.20 -11.94
CA ILE A 294 -0.79 -23.98 -11.69
C ILE A 294 -0.98 -25.46 -12.08
N ARG A 295 -2.20 -26.00 -11.95
CA ARG A 295 -2.52 -27.37 -12.39
C ARG A 295 -2.46 -27.58 -13.90
N LYS A 296 -2.55 -26.52 -14.70
CA LYS A 296 -2.63 -26.58 -16.17
C LYS A 296 -1.33 -26.17 -16.84
N THR A 297 -0.70 -25.11 -16.35
CA THR A 297 0.48 -24.51 -17.00
C THR A 297 1.43 -23.93 -15.96
N PRO A 298 2.76 -24.06 -16.15
CA PRO A 298 3.72 -23.36 -15.31
C PRO A 298 3.57 -21.84 -15.48
N ILE A 299 3.65 -21.11 -14.37
CA ILE A 299 3.58 -19.64 -14.39
C ILE A 299 5.00 -19.09 -14.60
N PRO A 300 5.26 -18.37 -15.71
CA PRO A 300 6.57 -17.80 -15.96
C PRO A 300 6.84 -16.67 -14.96
N PHE A 301 8.01 -16.71 -14.31
CA PHE A 301 8.42 -15.65 -13.39
C PHE A 301 8.72 -14.37 -14.17
N LYS A 302 8.10 -13.26 -13.74
CA LYS A 302 8.30 -11.91 -14.32
C LYS A 302 8.32 -10.87 -13.21
N VAL A 303 8.83 -9.67 -13.50
CA VAL A 303 8.85 -8.52 -12.55
C VAL A 303 7.51 -8.29 -11.83
N PRO A 304 6.33 -8.42 -12.47
CA PRO A 304 5.06 -8.24 -11.79
C PRO A 304 4.82 -9.17 -10.58
N PHE A 305 5.60 -10.26 -10.38
CA PHE A 305 5.56 -11.09 -9.16
C PHE A 305 5.78 -10.29 -7.88
N TRP A 306 6.54 -9.20 -7.96
CA TRP A 306 6.69 -8.26 -6.84
C TRP A 306 5.38 -7.62 -6.40
N GLY A 307 4.39 -7.53 -7.30
CA GLY A 307 3.03 -7.08 -7.00
C GLY A 307 2.24 -8.01 -6.08
N LEU A 308 2.74 -9.21 -5.75
CA LEU A 308 2.12 -10.10 -4.77
C LEU A 308 2.37 -9.65 -3.33
N ILE A 309 3.52 -9.05 -3.04
CA ILE A 309 3.97 -8.89 -1.65
C ILE A 309 3.13 -7.84 -0.93
N PHE A 310 2.98 -6.67 -1.53
CA PHE A 310 2.30 -5.55 -0.87
C PHE A 310 0.82 -5.84 -0.56
N PRO A 311 -0.03 -6.32 -1.49
CA PRO A 311 -1.43 -6.62 -1.18
C PRO A 311 -1.59 -7.66 -0.07
N ASN A 312 -0.74 -8.68 -0.05
CA ASN A 312 -0.75 -9.70 1.01
C ASN A 312 -0.24 -9.13 2.35
N GLY A 313 0.76 -8.24 2.31
CA GLY A 313 1.28 -7.56 3.48
C GLY A 313 0.26 -6.63 4.12
N VAL A 314 -0.49 -5.84 3.33
CA VAL A 314 -1.53 -4.97 3.89
C VAL A 314 -2.70 -5.76 4.47
N TYR A 315 -3.05 -6.93 3.90
CA TYR A 315 -4.04 -7.82 4.50
C TYR A 315 -3.59 -8.34 5.87
N ALA A 316 -2.35 -8.82 5.97
CA ALA A 316 -1.77 -9.25 7.26
C ALA A 316 -1.74 -8.08 8.27
N ASN A 317 -1.26 -6.91 7.84
CA ASN A 317 -1.18 -5.73 8.70
C ASN A 317 -2.54 -5.27 9.22
N THR A 318 -3.57 -5.24 8.36
CA THR A 318 -4.95 -4.92 8.75
C THR A 318 -5.50 -5.94 9.73
N THR A 319 -5.25 -7.23 9.49
CA THR A 319 -5.67 -8.33 10.37
C THR A 319 -5.05 -8.18 11.75
N ILE A 320 -3.74 -7.90 11.83
CA ILE A 320 -3.03 -7.65 13.09
C ILE A 320 -3.62 -6.44 13.82
N THR A 321 -3.79 -5.33 13.11
CA THR A 321 -4.30 -4.07 13.69
C THR A 321 -5.71 -4.25 14.25
N LEU A 322 -6.58 -4.96 13.53
CA LEU A 322 -7.91 -5.34 13.99
C LEU A 322 -7.85 -6.26 15.21
N GLY A 323 -6.88 -7.20 15.25
CA GLY A 323 -6.65 -8.06 16.40
C GLY A 323 -6.19 -7.32 17.65
N VAL A 324 -5.39 -6.26 17.51
CA VAL A 324 -5.04 -5.36 18.61
C VAL A 324 -6.26 -4.57 19.07
N ALA A 325 -7.01 -3.97 18.13
CA ALA A 325 -8.17 -3.13 18.46
C ALA A 325 -9.32 -3.91 19.14
N LEU A 326 -9.56 -5.15 18.71
CA LEU A 326 -10.59 -6.04 19.28
C LEU A 326 -10.09 -6.91 20.44
N ASP A 327 -8.80 -6.78 20.80
CA ASP A 327 -8.08 -7.69 21.69
C ASP A 327 -8.31 -9.19 21.40
N SER A 328 -8.33 -9.55 20.11
CA SER A 328 -8.70 -10.89 19.66
C SER A 328 -7.48 -11.75 19.35
N GLY A 329 -7.35 -12.88 20.05
CA GLY A 329 -6.31 -13.87 19.78
C GLY A 329 -6.38 -14.45 18.37
N PHE A 330 -7.58 -14.68 17.83
CA PHE A 330 -7.77 -15.19 16.46
C PHE A 330 -7.11 -14.27 15.42
N PHE A 331 -7.43 -12.98 15.45
CA PHE A 331 -6.90 -12.01 14.50
C PHE A 331 -5.39 -11.83 14.65
N LYS A 332 -4.87 -11.80 15.90
CA LYS A 332 -3.42 -11.72 16.16
C LYS A 332 -2.69 -12.94 15.57
N ILE A 333 -3.17 -14.16 15.82
CA ILE A 333 -2.54 -15.39 15.31
C ILE A 333 -2.64 -15.46 13.78
N TRP A 334 -3.82 -15.24 13.22
CA TRP A 334 -4.04 -15.30 11.77
C TRP A 334 -3.18 -14.25 11.04
N GLY A 335 -3.13 -13.03 11.58
CA GLY A 335 -2.28 -11.96 11.07
C GLY A 335 -0.80 -12.33 11.04
N CYS A 336 -0.28 -12.96 12.10
CA CYS A 336 1.09 -13.45 12.16
C CYS A 336 1.37 -14.57 11.14
N ILE A 337 0.46 -15.54 10.99
CA ILE A 337 0.59 -16.62 10.01
C ILE A 337 0.68 -16.03 8.60
N TYR A 338 -0.23 -15.10 8.27
CA TYR A 338 -0.27 -14.48 6.95
C TYR A 338 0.93 -13.55 6.70
N ALA A 339 1.42 -12.86 7.74
CA ALA A 339 2.64 -12.07 7.68
C ALA A 339 3.86 -12.95 7.37
N ALA A 340 3.99 -14.10 8.02
CA ALA A 340 5.06 -15.08 7.76
C ALA A 340 4.96 -15.65 6.33
N MET A 341 3.75 -15.96 5.85
CA MET A 341 3.54 -16.36 4.45
C MET A 341 3.99 -15.27 3.47
N THR A 342 3.68 -14.01 3.77
CA THR A 342 4.09 -12.87 2.94
C THR A 342 5.62 -12.71 2.91
N LEU A 343 6.29 -12.93 4.05
CA LEU A 343 7.76 -12.97 4.11
C LEU A 343 8.34 -14.10 3.25
N CYS A 344 7.76 -15.31 3.32
CA CYS A 344 8.18 -16.43 2.46
C CYS A 344 8.00 -16.10 0.97
N MET A 345 6.90 -15.44 0.60
CA MET A 345 6.70 -14.95 -0.77
C MET A 345 7.79 -13.94 -1.16
N TRP A 346 8.11 -12.99 -0.28
CA TRP A 346 9.16 -12.00 -0.53
C TRP A 346 10.52 -12.69 -0.75
N LEU A 347 10.90 -13.63 0.11
CA LEU A 347 12.16 -14.38 -0.01
C LEU A 347 12.23 -15.15 -1.34
N TYR A 348 11.15 -15.82 -1.73
CA TYR A 348 11.07 -16.53 -3.00
C TYR A 348 11.23 -15.59 -4.20
N VAL A 349 10.48 -14.48 -4.23
CA VAL A 349 10.52 -13.51 -5.34
C VAL A 349 11.88 -12.80 -5.39
N ALA A 350 12.48 -12.46 -4.24
CA ALA A 350 13.81 -11.89 -4.14
C ALA A 350 14.89 -12.83 -4.68
N TRP A 351 14.89 -14.09 -4.24
CA TRP A 351 15.84 -15.11 -4.70
C TRP A 351 15.78 -15.32 -6.22
N ARG A 352 14.57 -15.47 -6.77
CA ARG A 352 14.36 -15.58 -8.23
C ARG A 352 14.80 -14.33 -8.98
N SER A 353 14.52 -13.15 -8.43
CA SER A 353 14.93 -11.87 -9.03
C SER A 353 16.44 -11.74 -9.09
N ILE A 354 17.17 -12.04 -8.02
CA ILE A 354 18.64 -11.96 -7.98
C ILE A 354 19.27 -12.85 -9.06
N GLY A 355 18.76 -14.08 -9.23
CA GLY A 355 19.22 -14.98 -10.29
C GLY A 355 19.06 -14.40 -11.70
N LEU A 356 17.92 -13.76 -11.98
CA LEU A 356 17.61 -13.21 -13.31
C LEU A 356 18.19 -11.80 -13.55
N VAL A 357 18.49 -11.05 -12.48
CA VAL A 357 19.27 -9.81 -12.57
C VAL A 357 20.69 -10.13 -13.04
N HIS A 358 21.27 -11.23 -12.56
CA HIS A 358 22.60 -11.68 -12.97
C HIS A 358 22.66 -12.03 -14.47
N THR A 359 21.61 -12.69 -14.99
CA THR A 359 21.51 -13.03 -16.42
C THR A 359 21.00 -11.87 -17.29
N ARG A 360 20.57 -10.75 -16.69
CA ARG A 360 19.92 -9.58 -17.32
C ARG A 360 18.56 -9.86 -17.99
N GLU A 361 18.06 -11.09 -17.93
CA GLU A 361 16.79 -11.51 -18.55
C GLU A 361 15.57 -10.84 -17.92
N ILE A 362 15.69 -10.33 -16.68
CA ILE A 362 14.58 -9.67 -15.99
C ILE A 362 14.34 -8.22 -16.44
N PHE A 363 15.28 -7.61 -17.17
CA PHE A 363 15.19 -6.22 -17.61
C PHE A 363 14.50 -6.09 -18.98
N GLU A 364 13.32 -6.70 -19.12
CA GLU A 364 12.41 -6.44 -20.24
C GLU A 364 11.62 -5.15 -19.96
N ALA A 365 11.50 -4.26 -20.95
CA ALA A 365 10.65 -3.08 -20.89
C ALA A 365 9.68 -3.08 -22.09
N PRO A 366 8.52 -3.76 -21.97
CA PRO A 366 7.55 -3.91 -23.05
C PRO A 366 7.01 -2.62 -23.69
N CYS A 367 7.29 -1.43 -23.11
CA CYS A 367 6.91 -0.14 -23.67
C CYS A 367 7.88 0.39 -24.73
N LEU A 368 9.02 -0.28 -24.88
CA LEU A 368 10.04 0.00 -25.88
C LEU A 368 9.97 -0.99 -27.06
N GLU A 369 9.05 -1.97 -26.96
CA GLU A 369 8.58 -2.84 -28.03
C GLU A 369 7.34 -2.20 -28.65
#